data_AF-A0A958MM67-F1
#
_entry.id   AF-A0A958MM67-F1
#
_cell.length_a   1.000
_cell.length_b   1.000
_cell.length_c   1.000
_cell.angle_alpha   90.00
_cell.angle_beta   90.00
_cell.angle_gamma   90.00
#
_symmetry.space_group_name_H-M   'P 1'
#
loop_
_entity.id
_entity.type
_entity.pdbx_description
1 polymer ?
#
loop_
_entity_poly.entity_id
_entity_poly.type
_entity_poly.pdbx_seq_one_letter_code
_entity_poly.pdbx_strand_id
1 'polypeptide(L)'
;DKDSIVYTETIKVSAERYAAKAGSRLLIQPNFFNREDSAPNRYEERTLPFEIDRGYIHSDSYEIKIPNTLQVEALMNPVSIKNKFGCYKISVTQISEDTLAYQREFILNKGNYPKEEYEAFRAFWLEVVKYDKSKFVLKPNS
;
A
#
# COMPACT_ATOMS: atom_id res chain seq x y z
N ASP A 1 11.61 -29.03 -7.56
CA ASP A 1 10.81 -27.81 -7.40
C ASP A 1 11.65 -26.56 -7.55
N LYS A 2 11.38 -25.77 -8.59
CA LYS A 2 11.92 -24.40 -8.76
C LYS A 2 11.01 -23.35 -8.10
N ASP A 3 9.82 -23.75 -7.66
CA ASP A 3 8.75 -22.85 -7.18
C ASP A 3 8.77 -22.59 -5.67
N SER A 4 9.76 -23.12 -4.95
CA SER A 4 9.84 -23.04 -3.48
C SER A 4 11.15 -22.41 -2.97
N ILE A 5 11.83 -21.61 -3.80
CA ILE A 5 13.00 -20.86 -3.34
C ILE A 5 12.50 -19.71 -2.45
N VAL A 6 12.46 -19.99 -1.14
CA VAL A 6 12.11 -19.01 -0.10
C VAL A 6 13.40 -18.53 0.56
N TYR A 7 13.58 -17.22 0.62
CA TYR A 7 14.63 -16.59 1.41
C TYR A 7 14.00 -15.96 2.65
N THR A 8 14.51 -16.32 3.83
CA THR A 8 13.99 -15.83 5.11
C THR A 8 15.09 -15.07 5.83
N GLU A 9 14.80 -13.82 6.22
CA GLU A 9 15.68 -12.97 7.00
C GLU A 9 14.96 -12.50 8.27
N THR A 10 15.69 -12.38 9.38
CA THR A 10 15.19 -11.78 10.62
C THR A 10 15.97 -10.50 10.90
N ILE A 11 15.30 -9.36 10.78
CA ILE A 11 15.88 -8.04 11.01
C ILE A 11 15.19 -7.32 12.16
N LYS A 12 15.95 -6.54 12.93
CA LYS A 12 15.43 -5.64 13.97
C LYS A 12 15.71 -4.21 13.56
N VAL A 13 14.65 -3.43 13.35
CA VAL A 13 14.73 -2.04 12.87
C VAL A 13 14.01 -1.11 13.85
N SER A 14 14.54 0.10 14.03
CA SER A 14 13.86 1.20 14.71
C SER A 14 13.87 2.44 13.82
N ALA A 15 12.80 3.24 13.89
CA ALA A 15 12.67 4.48 13.16
C ALA A 15 12.19 5.58 14.10
N GLU A 16 12.88 6.71 14.10
CA GLU A 16 12.43 7.89 14.84
C GLU A 16 11.38 8.65 14.02
N ARG A 17 10.39 9.25 14.71
CA ARG A 17 9.40 10.15 14.10
C ARG A 17 8.61 9.54 12.93
N TYR A 18 8.39 8.23 12.93
CA TYR A 18 7.62 7.56 11.87
C TYR A 18 6.16 8.03 11.80
N ALA A 19 5.51 8.19 12.96
CA ALA A 19 4.15 8.71 13.04
C ALA A 19 4.13 10.24 12.91
N ALA A 20 3.23 10.76 12.09
CA ALA A 20 2.98 12.19 12.02
C ALA A 20 2.04 12.63 13.15
N LYS A 21 2.35 13.74 13.83
CA LYS A 21 1.50 14.29 14.89
C LYS A 21 0.45 15.24 14.33
N ALA A 22 -0.79 15.10 14.80
CA ALA A 22 -1.91 16.02 14.52
C ALA A 22 -2.61 16.38 15.84
N GLY A 23 -2.12 17.41 16.53
CA GLY A 23 -2.49 17.68 17.91
C GLY A 23 -2.03 16.55 18.84
N SER A 24 -2.95 15.95 19.60
CA SER A 24 -2.67 14.76 20.41
C SER A 24 -2.70 13.45 19.60
N ARG A 25 -3.17 13.47 18.35
CA ARG A 25 -3.32 12.27 17.51
C ARG A 25 -2.03 11.90 16.80
N LEU A 26 -1.90 10.62 16.49
CA LEU A 26 -0.84 10.06 15.66
C LEU A 26 -1.42 9.49 14.37
N LEU A 27 -0.87 9.91 13.23
CA LEU A 27 -1.23 9.42 11.91
C LEU A 27 -0.13 8.46 11.42
N ILE A 28 -0.49 7.23 11.09
CA ILE A 28 0.47 6.17 10.80
C ILE A 28 0.13 5.52 9.45
N GLN A 29 1.13 5.43 8.57
CA GLN A 29 1.04 4.65 7.34
C GLN A 29 1.35 3.18 7.65
N PRO A 30 0.44 2.24 7.36
CA PRO A 30 0.61 0.84 7.74
C PRO A 30 1.65 0.10 6.87
N ASN A 31 1.89 0.57 5.64
CA ASN A 31 2.93 -0.02 4.78
C ASN A 31 4.32 0.55 5.13
N PHE A 32 5.18 -0.25 5.77
CA PHE A 32 6.49 0.20 6.24
C PHE A 32 7.57 0.15 5.16
N PHE A 33 7.60 -0.91 4.34
CA PHE A 33 8.75 -1.21 3.49
C PHE A 33 8.43 -1.16 1.99
N ASN A 34 7.29 -1.71 1.58
CA ASN A 34 7.00 -1.99 0.16
C ASN A 34 5.89 -1.07 -0.37
N ARG A 35 6.17 0.24 -0.35
CA ARG A 35 5.20 1.29 -0.68
C ARG A 35 5.44 1.84 -2.06
N GLU A 36 4.36 2.25 -2.69
CA GLU A 36 4.41 2.94 -3.97
C GLU A 36 4.16 4.42 -3.75
N ASP A 37 5.18 5.23 -4.06
CA ASP A 37 5.20 6.64 -3.69
C ASP A 37 4.96 7.60 -4.87
N SER A 38 5.05 7.07 -6.08
CA SER A 38 5.02 7.82 -7.33
C SER A 38 4.24 7.08 -8.40
N ALA A 39 3.63 7.85 -9.29
CA ALA A 39 2.92 7.32 -10.45
C ALA A 39 3.76 7.58 -11.70
N PRO A 40 3.55 6.83 -12.80
CA PRO A 40 4.14 7.11 -14.09
C PRO A 40 3.95 8.56 -14.53
N ASN A 41 4.90 9.06 -15.32
CA ASN A 41 4.90 10.44 -15.82
C ASN A 41 3.56 10.83 -16.43
N ARG A 42 3.13 12.07 -16.20
CA ARG A 42 1.98 12.62 -16.90
C ARG A 42 2.40 13.00 -18.31
N TYR A 43 1.57 12.67 -19.30
CA TYR A 43 1.73 13.15 -20.67
C TYR A 43 0.44 13.88 -21.04
N GLU A 44 0.54 15.12 -21.53
CA GLU A 44 -0.64 15.85 -22.04
C GLU A 44 -1.13 15.20 -23.33
N GLU A 45 -0.19 14.86 -24.22
CA GLU A 45 -0.45 14.08 -25.42
C GLU A 45 0.55 12.92 -25.51
N ARG A 46 0.02 11.70 -25.61
CA ARG A 46 0.82 10.49 -25.84
C ARG A 46 0.62 10.04 -27.29
N THR A 47 1.71 9.88 -28.04
CA THR A 47 1.67 9.47 -29.45
C THR A 47 2.00 7.99 -29.67
N LEU A 48 2.79 7.39 -28.76
CA LEU A 48 3.24 6.01 -28.84
C LEU A 48 2.48 5.09 -27.86
N PRO A 49 2.32 3.80 -28.18
CA PRO A 49 1.82 2.81 -27.23
C PRO A 49 2.73 2.70 -25.99
N PHE A 50 2.30 1.92 -25.01
CA PHE A 50 3.10 1.64 -23.82
C PHE A 50 3.10 0.17 -23.47
N GLU A 51 4.15 -0.23 -22.77
CA GLU A 51 4.36 -1.60 -22.34
C GLU A 51 4.60 -1.65 -20.84
N ILE A 52 3.96 -2.62 -20.18
CA ILE A 52 4.36 -3.09 -18.86
C ILE A 52 5.25 -4.30 -19.12
N ASP A 53 6.56 -4.07 -19.16
CA ASP A 53 7.55 -5.09 -19.50
C ASP A 53 7.54 -6.24 -18.48
N ARG A 54 7.60 -5.88 -17.19
CA ARG A 54 7.59 -6.84 -16.07
C ARG A 54 6.36 -6.65 -15.20
N GLY A 55 5.47 -7.63 -15.25
CA GLY A 55 4.44 -7.82 -14.24
C GLY A 55 5.03 -8.37 -12.94
N TYR A 56 4.35 -8.12 -11.84
CA TYR A 56 4.76 -8.61 -10.52
C TYR A 56 3.56 -8.80 -9.60
N ILE A 57 3.80 -9.53 -8.51
CA ILE A 57 2.86 -9.71 -7.41
C ILE A 57 3.61 -9.34 -6.14
N HIS A 58 3.09 -8.34 -5.42
CA HIS A 58 3.55 -7.97 -4.09
C HIS A 58 2.43 -8.30 -3.09
N SER A 59 2.75 -9.11 -2.10
CA SER A 59 1.84 -9.48 -1.02
C SER A 59 2.51 -9.17 0.31
N ASP A 60 1.92 -8.26 1.08
CA ASP A 60 2.47 -7.78 2.35
C ASP A 60 1.47 -8.08 3.48
N SER A 61 1.98 -8.60 4.60
CA SER A 61 1.19 -8.90 5.80
C SER A 61 1.95 -8.45 7.03
N TYR A 62 1.36 -7.54 7.81
CA TYR A 62 1.96 -7.05 9.05
C TYR A 62 1.01 -7.19 10.23
N GLU A 63 1.57 -7.55 11.38
CA GLU A 63 0.92 -7.38 12.68
C GLU A 63 1.49 -6.13 13.34
N ILE A 64 0.62 -5.18 13.66
CA ILE A 64 0.99 -3.90 14.25
C ILE A 64 0.49 -3.89 15.69
N LYS A 65 1.42 -3.93 16.63
CA LYS A 65 1.12 -3.82 18.07
C LYS A 65 1.16 -2.37 18.51
N ILE A 66 0.08 -1.93 19.16
CA ILE A 66 -0.12 -0.57 19.65
C ILE A 66 0.16 -0.56 21.16
N PRO A 67 0.96 0.39 21.68
CA PRO A 67 1.16 0.53 23.11
C PRO A 67 -0.14 0.84 23.85
N ASN A 68 -0.31 0.29 25.06
CA ASN A 68 -1.50 0.44 25.91
C ASN A 68 -1.81 1.89 26.33
N THR A 69 -0.99 2.87 25.97
CA THR A 69 -1.25 4.30 26.19
C THR A 69 -2.05 4.94 25.04
N LEU A 70 -2.29 4.20 23.96
CA LEU A 70 -2.95 4.64 22.74
C LEU A 70 -4.10 3.69 22.37
N GLN A 71 -5.08 4.22 21.65
CA GLN A 71 -6.19 3.47 21.08
C GLN A 71 -6.46 3.91 19.64
N VAL A 72 -7.07 3.02 18.86
CA VAL A 72 -7.51 3.29 17.50
C VAL A 72 -8.65 4.30 17.52
N GLU A 73 -8.51 5.39 16.78
CA GLU A 73 -9.58 6.35 16.56
C GLU A 73 -10.26 6.15 15.22
N ALA A 74 -9.48 5.89 14.17
CA ALA A 74 -9.99 5.66 12.83
C ALA A 74 -9.07 4.73 12.05
N LEU A 75 -9.67 3.77 11.35
CA LEU A 75 -9.00 2.90 10.39
C LEU A 75 -9.35 3.34 8.97
N MET A 76 -8.51 2.94 8.01
CA MET A 76 -8.87 3.05 6.60
C MET A 76 -9.90 1.98 6.25
N ASN A 77 -10.85 2.33 5.38
CA ASN A 77 -11.76 1.34 4.82
C ASN A 77 -10.99 0.37 3.90
N PRO A 78 -11.39 -0.91 3.86
CA PRO A 78 -10.81 -1.85 2.92
C PRO A 78 -11.10 -1.42 1.49
N VAL A 79 -10.12 -1.58 0.61
CA VAL A 79 -10.21 -1.20 -0.80
C VAL A 79 -9.84 -2.38 -1.68
N SER A 80 -10.57 -2.54 -2.78
CA SER A 80 -10.28 -3.52 -3.83
C SER A 80 -10.51 -2.90 -5.20
N ILE A 81 -9.45 -2.80 -5.99
CA ILE A 81 -9.45 -2.26 -7.36
C ILE A 81 -9.00 -3.37 -8.28
N LYS A 82 -9.76 -3.63 -9.35
CA LYS A 82 -9.38 -4.60 -10.38
C LYS A 82 -9.70 -4.07 -11.76
N ASN A 83 -8.72 -4.13 -12.65
CA ASN A 83 -8.87 -3.77 -14.06
C ASN A 83 -7.91 -4.60 -14.92
N LYS A 84 -7.78 -4.26 -16.21
CA LYS A 84 -6.89 -4.96 -17.15
C LYS A 84 -5.39 -4.81 -16.83
N PHE A 85 -5.00 -3.74 -16.16
CA PHE A 85 -3.60 -3.48 -15.79
C PHE A 85 -3.19 -4.24 -14.54
N GLY A 86 -4.15 -4.59 -13.67
CA GLY A 86 -3.81 -5.24 -12.41
C GLY A 86 -4.93 -5.34 -11.39
N CYS A 87 -4.54 -5.71 -10.17
CA CYS A 87 -5.39 -5.79 -8.99
C CYS A 87 -4.67 -5.16 -7.82
N TYR A 88 -5.38 -4.37 -7.01
CA TYR A 88 -4.87 -3.80 -5.78
C TYR A 88 -5.90 -4.00 -4.66
N LYS A 89 -5.46 -4.59 -3.55
CA LYS A 89 -6.26 -4.77 -2.35
C LYS A 89 -5.47 -4.29 -1.14
N ILE A 90 -6.16 -3.64 -0.21
CA ILE A 90 -5.57 -3.19 1.04
C ILE A 90 -6.63 -3.22 2.14
N SER A 91 -6.25 -3.66 3.34
CA SER A 91 -7.08 -3.61 4.53
C SER A 91 -6.23 -3.37 5.78
N VAL A 92 -6.83 -2.68 6.75
CA VAL A 92 -6.35 -2.59 8.13
C VAL A 92 -7.52 -2.96 9.02
N THR A 93 -7.38 -4.04 9.79
CA THR A 93 -8.41 -4.52 10.70
C THR A 93 -7.87 -4.65 12.10
N GLN A 94 -8.69 -4.33 13.11
CA GLN A 94 -8.34 -4.58 14.50
C GLN A 94 -8.67 -6.03 14.84
N ILE A 95 -7.65 -6.80 15.25
CA ILE A 95 -7.78 -8.24 15.53
C ILE A 95 -7.75 -8.55 17.04
N SER A 96 -7.27 -7.61 17.86
CA SER A 96 -7.35 -7.62 19.33
C SER A 96 -7.42 -6.19 19.87
N GLU A 97 -7.49 -6.01 21.19
CA GLU A 97 -7.46 -4.67 21.81
C GLU A 97 -6.24 -3.84 21.42
N ASP A 98 -5.07 -4.48 21.28
CA ASP A 98 -3.77 -3.85 21.04
C ASP A 98 -3.15 -4.16 19.67
N THR A 99 -3.77 -5.00 18.84
CA THR A 99 -3.16 -5.48 17.60
C THR A 99 -4.03 -5.21 16.37
N LEU A 100 -3.40 -4.66 15.34
CA LEU A 100 -3.97 -4.51 14.00
C LEU A 100 -3.33 -5.50 13.02
N ALA A 101 -4.15 -6.08 12.14
CA ALA A 101 -3.69 -6.77 10.95
C ALA A 101 -3.71 -5.81 9.76
N TYR A 102 -2.59 -5.74 9.05
CA TYR A 102 -2.47 -5.07 7.76
C TYR A 102 -2.28 -6.12 6.67
N GLN A 103 -3.06 -6.03 5.60
CA GLN A 103 -2.91 -6.87 4.43
C GLN A 103 -2.91 -6.02 3.17
N ARG A 104 -1.96 -6.28 2.28
CA ARG A 104 -1.87 -5.66 0.95
C ARG A 104 -1.58 -6.73 -0.10
N GLU A 105 -2.25 -6.62 -1.23
CA GLU A 105 -1.96 -7.38 -2.43
C GLU A 105 -1.96 -6.42 -3.62
N PHE A 106 -0.84 -6.35 -4.33
CA PHE A 106 -0.71 -5.58 -5.55
C PHE A 106 -0.18 -6.45 -6.68
N ILE A 107 -1.00 -6.60 -7.71
CA ILE A 107 -0.71 -7.36 -8.92
C ILE A 107 -0.65 -6.39 -10.07
N LEU A 108 0.48 -6.37 -10.77
CA LEU A 108 0.65 -5.66 -12.03
C LEU A 108 0.78 -6.67 -13.17
N ASN A 109 -0.11 -6.60 -14.15
CA ASN A 109 -0.11 -7.50 -15.30
C ASN A 109 0.85 -6.98 -16.36
N LYS A 110 1.77 -7.82 -16.83
CA LYS A 110 2.57 -7.51 -18.02
C LYS A 110 1.67 -7.40 -19.25
N GLY A 111 2.03 -6.53 -20.19
CA GLY A 111 1.25 -6.38 -21.40
C GLY A 111 1.63 -5.17 -22.23
N ASN A 112 1.17 -5.19 -23.48
CA ASN A 112 1.29 -4.09 -24.43
C ASN A 112 -0.07 -3.42 -24.56
N TYR A 113 -0.09 -2.09 -24.48
CA TYR A 113 -1.31 -1.30 -24.40
C TYR A 113 -1.27 -0.13 -25.40
N PRO A 114 -2.41 0.19 -26.04
CA PRO A 114 -2.49 1.32 -26.94
C PRO A 114 -2.43 2.64 -26.17
N LYS A 115 -2.02 3.72 -26.85
CA LYS A 115 -1.76 5.03 -26.22
C LYS A 115 -2.99 5.61 -25.50
N GLU A 116 -4.18 5.31 -25.99
CA GLU A 116 -5.48 5.76 -25.48
C GLU A 116 -5.77 5.25 -24.05
N GLU A 117 -5.10 4.17 -23.64
CA GLU A 117 -5.31 3.54 -22.33
C GLU A 117 -4.38 4.11 -21.25
N TYR A 118 -3.43 4.96 -21.63
CA TYR A 118 -2.41 5.45 -20.72
C TYR A 118 -2.98 6.25 -19.55
N GLU A 119 -3.99 7.10 -19.81
CA GLU A 119 -4.64 7.86 -18.75
C GLU A 119 -5.34 6.95 -17.73
N ALA A 120 -6.00 5.87 -18.19
CA ALA A 120 -6.63 4.89 -17.32
C ALA A 120 -5.57 4.10 -16.52
N PHE A 121 -4.44 3.76 -17.13
CA PHE A 121 -3.32 3.11 -16.45
C PHE A 121 -2.73 4.01 -15.36
N ARG A 122 -2.49 5.28 -15.69
CA ARG A 122 -1.97 6.25 -14.74
C ARG A 122 -2.95 6.53 -13.61
N ALA A 123 -4.25 6.60 -13.89
CA ALA A 123 -5.29 6.75 -12.88
C ALA A 123 -5.33 5.56 -11.91
N PHE A 124 -5.20 4.32 -12.43
CA PHE A 124 -5.06 3.12 -11.60
C PHE A 124 -3.86 3.24 -10.66
N TRP A 125 -2.70 3.64 -11.20
CA TRP A 125 -1.49 3.89 -10.41
C TRP A 125 -1.73 4.96 -9.32
N LEU A 126 -2.32 6.10 -9.68
CA LEU A 126 -2.59 7.16 -8.70
C LEU A 126 -3.47 6.69 -7.54
N GLU A 127 -4.46 5.82 -7.79
CA GLU A 127 -5.24 5.23 -6.70
C GLU A 127 -4.38 4.30 -5.82
N VAL A 128 -3.48 3.48 -6.39
CA VAL A 128 -2.53 2.67 -5.61
C VAL A 128 -1.68 3.55 -4.70
N VAL A 129 -1.03 4.59 -5.24
CA VAL A 129 -0.20 5.53 -4.46
C VAL A 129 -1.01 6.23 -3.36
N LYS A 130 -2.24 6.63 -3.66
CA LYS A 130 -3.14 7.27 -2.70
C LYS A 130 -3.46 6.35 -1.52
N TYR A 131 -3.77 5.08 -1.80
CA TYR A 131 -4.08 4.12 -0.74
C TYR A 131 -2.85 3.63 0.00
N ASP A 132 -1.69 3.49 -0.64
CA ASP A 132 -0.42 3.22 0.05
C ASP A 132 -0.02 4.39 0.99
N LYS A 133 -0.37 5.63 0.64
CA LYS A 133 -0.16 6.81 1.50
C LYS A 133 -1.23 6.99 2.58
N SER A 134 -2.28 6.17 2.59
CA SER A 134 -3.37 6.24 3.57
C SER A 134 -2.85 5.96 4.98
N LYS A 135 -3.49 6.61 5.95
CA LYS A 135 -3.09 6.57 7.35
C LYS A 135 -4.24 6.10 8.20
N PHE A 136 -3.94 5.29 9.21
CA PHE A 136 -4.84 5.12 10.34
C PHE A 136 -4.47 6.13 11.44
N VAL A 137 -5.42 6.36 12.34
CA VAL A 137 -5.33 7.38 13.39
C VAL A 137 -5.36 6.71 14.75
N LEU A 138 -4.37 7.03 15.58
CA LEU A 138 -4.35 6.70 17.00
C LEU A 138 -4.55 7.96 17.83
N LYS A 139 -5.18 7.80 18.99
CA LYS A 139 -5.30 8.84 20.01
C LYS A 139 -4.83 8.30 21.37
N PRO A 140 -4.40 9.18 22.30
CA PRO A 140 -4.20 8.79 23.68
C PRO A 140 -5.46 8.19 24.28
N ASN A 141 -5.27 7.26 25.22
CA ASN A 141 -6.37 6.83 26.08
C ASN A 141 -6.82 8.02 26.93
N SER A 142 -8.14 8.22 27.00
CA SER A 142 -8.74 9.26 27.84
C SER A 142 -8.58 8.92 29.31
#